data_AF-A0A948RFX6-F1
#
_entry.id   AF-A0A948RFX6-F1
#
_cell.length_a   1.000
_cell.length_b   1.000
_cell.length_c   1.000
_cell.angle_alpha   90.00
_cell.angle_beta   90.00
_cell.angle_gamma   90.00
#
_symmetry.space_group_name_H-M   'P 1'
#
loop_
_entity.id
_entity.type
_entity.pdbx_description
1 polymer ?
#
loop_
_entity_poly.entity_id
_entity_poly.type
_entity_poly.pdbx_seq_one_letter_code
_entity_poly.pdbx_strand_id
1 'polypeptide(L)'
;TGSLEPGKRADLILVDLAPAHNAPRFRRDAHNVYAQIVYASKATDVTDVMVNGKWLMRDRQLLTLNEAELLLAAQEYAGHIDTFLIEREQSILSKLVALGGSTEAESFEVQVKVKLADPAAVQEALRRPEVKIVYQRHYHQHDDYFIFSDPSQGRLRYREDESIGAKGEVVSVRARLTLLGPAREGDFAHDVLLSRSRYLAPAANSLRFYREYFIPASVVPIDKVRLRWLVNFRDTEFYVNLDRFETPNLGDYLEIKSRTWSRKDAEHKAQLATELIILLGGSLKKTVTQDYIEIVAQQ
;
A
#
# COMPACT_ATOMS: atom_id res chain seq x y z
N THR A 1 -6.66 61.43 -7.42
CA THR A 1 -7.51 61.34 -6.21
C THR A 1 -8.73 60.50 -6.53
N GLY A 2 -9.15 59.63 -5.62
CA GLY A 2 -10.42 58.89 -5.74
C GLY A 2 -11.55 59.68 -5.08
N SER A 3 -12.77 59.54 -5.60
CA SER A 3 -13.97 60.23 -5.10
C SER A 3 -15.10 59.21 -4.95
N LEU A 4 -15.83 59.25 -3.83
CA LEU A 4 -17.01 58.42 -3.63
C LEU A 4 -18.26 59.25 -3.96
N GLU A 5 -18.80 59.07 -5.17
CA GLU A 5 -19.94 59.83 -5.67
C GLU A 5 -20.95 58.89 -6.37
N PRO A 6 -22.26 59.21 -6.33
CA PRO A 6 -23.27 58.45 -7.08
C PRO A 6 -22.90 58.30 -8.56
N GLY A 7 -23.09 57.10 -9.12
CA GLY A 7 -22.77 56.77 -10.51
C GLY A 7 -21.31 56.32 -10.76
N LYS A 8 -20.42 56.43 -9.76
CA LYS A 8 -19.06 55.87 -9.83
C LYS A 8 -19.03 54.45 -9.27
N ARG A 9 -18.10 53.64 -9.78
CA ARG A 9 -17.81 52.30 -9.26
C ARG A 9 -16.97 52.42 -7.99
N ALA A 10 -17.32 51.68 -6.96
CA ALA A 10 -16.60 51.66 -5.70
C ALA A 10 -16.59 50.25 -5.10
N ASP A 11 -15.45 49.91 -4.49
CA ASP A 11 -15.32 48.77 -3.59
C ASP A 11 -15.16 49.32 -2.18
N LEU A 12 -16.01 48.91 -1.24
CA LEU A 12 -16.02 49.41 0.13
C LEU A 12 -16.09 48.27 1.13
N ILE A 13 -15.40 48.46 2.25
CA ILE A 13 -15.46 47.58 3.42
C ILE A 13 -15.69 48.46 4.64
N LEU A 14 -16.72 48.15 5.42
CA LEU A 14 -16.96 48.79 6.72
C LEU A 14 -16.48 47.86 7.83
N VAL A 15 -15.79 48.43 8.81
CA VAL A 15 -15.16 47.68 9.92
C VAL A 15 -15.61 48.29 11.25
N ASP A 16 -16.17 47.44 12.12
CA ASP A 16 -16.55 47.78 13.48
C ASP A 16 -15.36 47.63 14.43
N LEU A 17 -14.86 48.75 14.94
CA LEU A 17 -13.73 48.79 15.87
C LEU A 17 -14.18 48.85 17.34
N ALA A 18 -15.48 48.72 17.63
CA ALA A 18 -16.03 48.72 18.99
C ALA A 18 -15.86 47.42 19.80
N PRO A 19 -15.74 46.21 19.21
CA PRO A 19 -15.61 44.98 19.98
C PRO A 19 -14.43 44.99 20.97
N ALA A 20 -14.59 44.25 22.07
CA ALA A 20 -13.65 44.28 23.19
C ALA A 20 -12.22 43.85 22.81
N HIS A 21 -12.05 42.91 21.88
CA HIS A 21 -10.72 42.49 21.41
C HIS A 21 -9.98 43.60 20.64
N ASN A 22 -10.69 44.67 20.25
CA ASN A 22 -10.16 45.82 19.55
C ASN A 22 -9.84 46.99 20.52
N ALA A 23 -9.97 46.79 21.84
CA ALA A 23 -9.63 47.77 22.87
C ALA A 23 -8.27 47.43 23.54
N PRO A 24 -7.51 48.44 24.03
CA PRO A 24 -7.79 49.88 24.02
C PRO A 24 -7.52 50.57 22.67
N ARG A 25 -8.13 51.75 22.48
CA ARG A 25 -7.98 52.57 21.26
C ARG A 25 -7.13 53.81 21.53
N PHE A 26 -5.99 53.92 20.84
CA PHE A 26 -5.05 55.02 21.04
C PHE A 26 -5.29 56.14 20.03
N ARG A 27 -5.57 57.36 20.51
CA ARG A 27 -5.86 58.54 19.66
C ARG A 27 -4.69 59.52 19.52
N ARG A 28 -3.48 59.11 19.94
CA ARG A 28 -2.29 59.98 19.94
C ARG A 28 -1.80 60.42 18.55
N ASP A 29 -2.14 59.64 17.51
CA ASP A 29 -1.76 59.88 16.11
C ASP A 29 -2.99 59.61 15.22
N ALA A 30 -3.21 60.46 14.22
CA ALA A 30 -4.28 60.33 13.24
C ALA A 30 -4.17 59.05 12.39
N HIS A 31 -2.97 58.48 12.25
CA HIS A 31 -2.70 57.26 11.49
C HIS A 31 -2.83 55.97 12.33
N ASN A 32 -3.13 56.05 13.63
CA ASN A 32 -3.26 54.86 14.48
C ASN A 32 -4.35 53.88 14.01
N VAL A 33 -5.33 54.35 13.24
CA VAL A 33 -6.40 53.50 12.67
C VAL A 33 -5.83 52.37 11.81
N TYR A 34 -4.72 52.60 11.08
CA TYR A 34 -4.09 51.57 10.26
C TYR A 34 -3.48 50.47 11.13
N ALA A 35 -2.76 50.84 12.18
CA ALA A 35 -2.21 49.87 13.13
C ALA A 35 -3.33 49.08 13.84
N GLN A 36 -4.44 49.75 14.17
CA GLN A 36 -5.60 49.11 14.78
C GLN A 36 -6.28 48.10 13.85
N ILE A 37 -6.39 48.41 12.55
CA ILE A 37 -6.89 47.47 11.54
C ILE A 37 -5.92 46.28 11.39
N VAL A 38 -4.62 46.55 11.25
CA VAL A 38 -3.61 45.51 10.95
C VAL A 38 -3.35 44.58 12.14
N TYR A 39 -3.24 45.12 13.35
CA TYR A 39 -2.77 44.36 14.50
C TYR A 39 -3.86 43.92 15.48
N ALA A 40 -5.03 44.59 15.50
CA ALA A 40 -6.09 44.30 16.46
C ALA A 40 -7.37 43.75 15.83
N SER A 41 -7.65 44.06 14.56
CA SER A 41 -8.92 43.68 13.92
C SER A 41 -8.88 42.28 13.29
N LYS A 42 -10.06 41.66 13.14
CA LYS A 42 -10.24 40.35 12.52
C LYS A 42 -11.35 40.39 11.48
N ALA A 43 -11.47 39.34 10.66
CA ALA A 43 -12.49 39.25 9.61
C ALA A 43 -13.94 39.45 10.14
N THR A 44 -14.22 39.02 11.38
CA THR A 44 -15.54 39.19 12.03
C THR A 44 -15.91 40.64 12.35
N ASP A 45 -14.94 41.55 12.31
CA ASP A 45 -15.15 42.98 12.55
C ASP A 45 -15.70 43.67 11.30
N VAL A 46 -15.63 43.03 10.13
CA VAL A 46 -16.25 43.55 8.90
C VAL A 46 -17.77 43.44 9.00
N THR A 47 -18.46 44.56 8.82
CA THR A 47 -19.92 44.63 8.86
C THR A 47 -20.55 44.67 7.47
N ASP A 48 -19.87 45.31 6.51
CA ASP A 48 -20.44 45.55 5.18
C ASP A 48 -19.35 45.43 4.11
N VAL A 49 -19.72 44.87 2.96
CA VAL A 49 -18.84 44.73 1.78
C VAL A 49 -19.61 45.14 0.54
N MET A 50 -19.04 46.07 -0.21
CA MET A 50 -19.50 46.48 -1.52
C MET A 50 -18.43 46.18 -2.56
N VAL A 51 -18.85 45.68 -3.72
CA VAL A 51 -17.99 45.54 -4.89
C VAL A 51 -18.67 46.17 -6.09
N ASN A 52 -17.96 47.04 -6.79
CA ASN A 52 -18.42 47.71 -8.00
C ASN A 52 -19.80 48.41 -7.82
N GLY A 53 -20.00 49.06 -6.66
CA GLY A 53 -21.25 49.75 -6.32
C GLY A 53 -22.38 48.84 -5.83
N LYS A 54 -22.18 47.52 -5.73
CA LYS A 54 -23.19 46.55 -5.27
C LYS A 54 -22.84 46.01 -3.90
N TRP A 55 -23.77 46.10 -2.95
CA TRP A 55 -23.61 45.49 -1.63
C TRP A 55 -23.66 43.96 -1.75
N LEU A 56 -22.61 43.29 -1.29
CA LEU A 56 -22.53 41.83 -1.17
C LEU A 56 -22.89 41.37 0.23
N MET A 57 -22.55 42.18 1.24
CA MET A 57 -22.89 41.99 2.65
C MET A 57 -23.24 43.34 3.27
N ARG A 58 -24.25 43.36 4.15
CA ARG A 58 -24.63 44.55 4.92
C ARG A 58 -25.08 44.16 6.31
N ASP A 59 -24.63 44.88 7.34
CA ASP A 59 -24.93 44.56 8.75
C ASP A 59 -24.64 43.08 9.11
N ARG A 60 -23.54 42.53 8.56
CA ARG A 60 -23.12 41.12 8.65
C ARG A 60 -24.08 40.10 8.01
N GLN A 61 -25.02 40.53 7.17
CA GLN A 61 -25.91 39.66 6.41
C GLN A 61 -25.49 39.61 4.94
N LEU A 62 -25.27 38.42 4.41
CA LEU A 62 -25.00 38.22 2.98
C LEU A 62 -26.25 38.54 2.16
N LEU A 63 -26.10 39.34 1.10
CA LEU A 63 -27.21 39.80 0.25
C LEU A 63 -27.29 39.07 -1.09
N THR A 64 -26.31 38.22 -1.39
CA THR A 64 -26.14 37.60 -2.71
C THR A 64 -26.15 36.07 -2.66
N LEU A 65 -26.19 35.48 -1.47
CA LEU A 65 -26.18 34.04 -1.24
C LEU A 65 -27.30 33.67 -0.28
N ASN A 66 -27.95 32.52 -0.54
CA ASN A 66 -28.81 31.88 0.45
C ASN A 66 -27.97 30.91 1.27
N GLU A 67 -27.55 31.34 2.46
CA GLU A 67 -26.69 30.53 3.34
C GLU A 67 -27.33 29.18 3.70
N ALA A 68 -28.64 29.15 3.95
CA ALA A 68 -29.34 27.94 4.33
C ALA A 68 -29.34 26.90 3.19
N GLU A 69 -29.64 27.31 1.96
CA GLU A 69 -29.58 26.43 0.79
C GLU A 69 -28.15 25.95 0.50
N LEU A 70 -27.16 26.84 0.65
CA LEU A 70 -25.76 26.48 0.41
C LEU A 70 -25.26 25.43 1.42
N LEU A 71 -25.63 25.58 2.69
CA LEU A 71 -25.27 24.62 3.74
C LEU A 71 -25.95 23.27 3.52
N LEU A 72 -27.22 23.25 3.07
CA LEU A 72 -27.90 22.00 2.69
C LEU A 72 -27.21 21.30 1.53
N ALA A 73 -26.88 22.03 0.46
CA ALA A 73 -26.16 21.46 -0.70
C ALA A 73 -24.75 20.96 -0.32
N ALA A 74 -24.04 21.68 0.56
CA ALA A 74 -22.75 21.24 1.07
C ALA A 74 -22.87 19.94 1.88
N GLN A 75 -23.93 19.80 2.69
CA GLN A 75 -24.18 18.59 3.47
C GLN A 75 -24.55 17.39 2.58
N GLU A 76 -25.33 17.61 1.52
CA GLU A 76 -25.64 16.57 0.53
C GLU A 76 -24.37 16.07 -0.16
N TYR A 77 -23.50 17.01 -0.57
CA TYR A 77 -22.22 16.65 -1.18
C TYR A 77 -21.29 15.92 -0.19
N ALA A 78 -21.29 16.30 1.09
CA ALA A 78 -20.59 15.55 2.13
C ALA A 78 -21.09 14.10 2.23
N GLY A 79 -22.41 13.88 2.12
CA GLY A 79 -22.99 12.52 2.08
C GLY A 79 -22.51 11.67 0.89
N HIS A 80 -22.33 12.28 -0.29
CA HIS A 80 -21.73 11.60 -1.44
C HIS A 80 -20.27 11.24 -1.21
N ILE A 81 -19.48 12.14 -0.60
CA ILE A 81 -18.09 11.86 -0.22
C ILE A 81 -18.04 10.74 0.81
N ASP A 82 -18.89 10.78 1.84
CA ASP A 82 -18.94 9.75 2.88
C ASP A 82 -19.27 8.39 2.30
N THR A 83 -20.26 8.30 1.41
CA THR A 83 -20.61 7.04 0.73
C THR A 83 -19.43 6.49 -0.05
N PHE A 84 -18.78 7.32 -0.86
CA PHE A 84 -17.57 6.94 -1.60
C PHE A 84 -16.44 6.49 -0.68
N LEU A 85 -16.22 7.20 0.44
CA LEU A 85 -15.18 6.84 1.41
C LEU A 85 -15.49 5.53 2.12
N ILE A 86 -16.74 5.28 2.52
CA ILE A 86 -17.17 4.04 3.16
C ILE A 86 -16.93 2.84 2.23
N GLU A 87 -17.40 2.92 0.97
CA GLU A 87 -17.18 1.87 -0.02
C GLU A 87 -15.69 1.63 -0.30
N ARG A 88 -14.92 2.72 -0.42
CA ARG A 88 -13.46 2.67 -0.62
C ARG A 88 -12.74 2.08 0.58
N GLU A 89 -13.15 2.42 1.80
CA GLU A 89 -12.50 1.96 3.03
C GLU A 89 -12.78 0.50 3.34
N GLN A 90 -13.91 -0.01 2.87
CA GLN A 90 -14.20 -1.44 2.89
C GLN A 90 -13.33 -2.23 1.91
N SER A 91 -12.90 -1.64 0.80
CA SER A 91 -12.07 -2.33 -0.20
C SER A 91 -10.57 -2.16 0.05
N ILE A 92 -9.90 -3.25 0.45
CA ILE A 92 -8.43 -3.29 0.60
C ILE A 92 -7.72 -2.97 -0.71
N LEU A 93 -8.25 -3.42 -1.85
CA LEU A 93 -7.69 -3.10 -3.16
C LEU A 93 -7.76 -1.59 -3.44
N SER A 94 -8.91 -0.96 -3.18
CA SER A 94 -9.08 0.49 -3.38
C SER A 94 -8.14 1.30 -2.47
N LYS A 95 -7.98 0.88 -1.21
CA LYS A 95 -6.97 1.42 -0.28
C LYS A 95 -5.55 1.26 -0.82
N LEU A 96 -5.21 0.12 -1.41
CA LEU A 96 -3.89 -0.15 -1.98
C LEU A 96 -3.60 0.69 -3.23
N VAL A 97 -4.57 0.83 -4.14
CA VAL A 97 -4.45 1.64 -5.37
C VAL A 97 -4.11 3.09 -5.02
N ALA A 98 -4.80 3.65 -4.02
CA ALA A 98 -4.63 5.04 -3.60
C ALA A 98 -3.23 5.36 -3.05
N LEU A 99 -2.50 4.35 -2.53
CA LEU A 99 -1.19 4.55 -1.90
C LEU A 99 -0.02 4.64 -2.90
N GLY A 100 -0.17 4.18 -4.14
CA GLY A 100 0.99 4.17 -5.04
C GLY A 100 0.77 3.59 -6.43
N GLY A 101 -0.47 3.46 -6.90
CA GLY A 101 -0.79 2.84 -8.18
C GLY A 101 -0.53 1.33 -8.14
N SER A 102 -1.56 0.52 -7.95
CA SER A 102 -1.38 -0.92 -8.03
C SER A 102 -1.18 -1.33 -9.48
N THR A 103 -0.16 -2.15 -9.74
CA THR A 103 -0.05 -2.87 -11.02
C THR A 103 -0.64 -4.26 -10.82
N GLU A 104 -1.62 -4.60 -11.64
CA GLU A 104 -2.11 -5.96 -11.75
C GLU A 104 -1.12 -6.78 -12.56
N ALA A 105 -0.70 -7.92 -12.01
CA ALA A 105 0.14 -8.88 -12.72
C ALA A 105 -0.62 -10.20 -12.83
N GLU A 106 -1.34 -10.39 -13.93
CA GLU A 106 -1.94 -11.69 -14.25
C GLU A 106 -0.88 -12.61 -14.85
N SER A 107 -0.26 -13.47 -14.05
CA SER A 107 0.64 -14.51 -14.57
C SER A 107 0.35 -15.84 -13.88
N PHE A 108 0.51 -16.94 -14.62
CA PHE A 108 0.53 -18.27 -14.03
C PHE A 108 1.80 -18.42 -13.19
N GLU A 109 1.63 -18.76 -11.92
CA GLU A 109 2.74 -19.02 -11.00
C GLU A 109 2.87 -20.54 -10.80
N VAL A 110 4.00 -21.07 -11.26
CA VAL A 110 4.39 -22.47 -11.00
C VAL A 110 5.20 -22.47 -9.73
N GLN A 111 4.77 -23.23 -8.72
CA GLN A 111 5.42 -23.25 -7.43
C GLN A 111 5.36 -24.63 -6.80
N VAL A 112 6.52 -25.22 -6.51
CA VAL A 112 6.64 -26.47 -5.77
C VAL A 112 7.39 -26.19 -4.48
N LYS A 113 6.89 -26.66 -3.34
CA LYS A 113 7.58 -26.57 -2.04
C LYS A 113 7.74 -27.96 -1.45
N VAL A 114 8.89 -28.27 -0.86
CA VAL A 114 9.11 -29.48 -0.07
C VAL A 114 9.86 -29.15 1.20
N LYS A 115 9.45 -29.76 2.30
CA LYS A 115 10.18 -29.68 3.57
C LYS A 115 11.44 -30.52 3.50
N LEU A 116 12.57 -29.95 3.90
CA LEU A 116 13.88 -30.61 3.88
C LEU A 116 14.22 -31.19 5.25
N ALA A 117 14.93 -32.32 5.23
CA ALA A 117 15.59 -32.86 6.42
C ALA A 117 17.08 -32.45 6.48
N ASP A 118 17.73 -32.36 5.32
CA ASP A 118 19.11 -31.91 5.18
C ASP A 118 19.22 -30.85 4.06
N PRO A 119 19.37 -29.56 4.41
CA PRO A 119 19.52 -28.49 3.42
C PRO A 119 20.89 -28.48 2.72
N ALA A 120 21.93 -29.12 3.27
CA ALA A 120 23.26 -29.12 2.67
C ALA A 120 23.30 -29.90 1.35
N ALA A 121 22.52 -30.97 1.26
CA ALA A 121 22.37 -31.79 0.06
C ALA A 121 21.89 -30.98 -1.17
N VAL A 122 21.04 -29.97 -0.96
CA VAL A 122 20.52 -29.12 -2.03
C VAL A 122 21.64 -28.30 -2.67
N GLN A 123 22.53 -27.73 -1.84
CA GLN A 123 23.63 -26.89 -2.34
C GLN A 123 24.64 -27.69 -3.16
N GLU A 124 24.88 -28.94 -2.77
CA GLU A 124 25.73 -29.84 -3.55
C GLU A 124 25.03 -30.26 -4.86
N ALA A 125 23.73 -30.56 -4.81
CA ALA A 125 22.96 -30.91 -6.00
C ALA A 125 22.87 -29.76 -7.02
N LEU A 126 22.92 -28.49 -6.58
CA LEU A 126 22.98 -27.32 -7.45
C LEU A 126 24.29 -27.22 -8.27
N ARG A 127 25.35 -27.95 -7.89
CA ARG A 127 26.64 -27.98 -8.62
C ARG A 127 26.65 -28.97 -9.77
N ARG A 128 25.59 -29.76 -9.93
CA ARG A 128 25.48 -30.75 -11.00
C ARG A 128 25.42 -30.06 -12.37
N PRO A 129 26.04 -30.65 -13.42
CA PRO A 129 26.16 -30.02 -14.74
C PRO A 129 24.82 -29.74 -15.43
N GLU A 130 23.75 -30.43 -15.04
CA GLU A 130 22.39 -30.22 -15.55
C GLU A 130 21.78 -28.88 -15.08
N VAL A 131 22.32 -28.27 -14.02
CA VAL A 131 21.81 -27.02 -13.44
C VAL A 131 22.85 -25.90 -13.66
N LYS A 132 22.52 -24.94 -14.51
CA LYS A 132 23.37 -23.76 -14.76
C LYS A 132 22.93 -22.61 -13.87
N ILE A 133 23.75 -22.22 -12.90
CA ILE A 133 23.47 -21.06 -12.04
C ILE A 133 23.73 -19.77 -12.82
N VAL A 134 22.72 -18.91 -12.91
CA VAL A 134 22.83 -17.57 -13.51
C VAL A 134 23.30 -16.56 -12.46
N TYR A 135 22.66 -16.53 -11.29
CA TYR A 135 23.10 -15.74 -10.15
C TYR A 135 22.56 -16.30 -8.84
N GLN A 136 23.15 -15.85 -7.72
CA GLN A 136 22.71 -16.14 -6.35
C GLN A 136 22.44 -14.84 -5.58
N ARG A 137 21.50 -14.89 -4.64
CA ARG A 137 21.23 -13.83 -3.66
C ARG A 137 20.92 -14.42 -2.29
N HIS A 138 21.17 -13.63 -1.25
CA HIS A 138 20.89 -13.97 0.13
C HIS A 138 20.02 -12.86 0.73
N TYR A 139 18.92 -13.24 1.35
CA TYR A 139 17.97 -12.33 1.94
C TYR A 139 17.63 -12.75 3.36
N HIS A 140 17.46 -11.77 4.23
CA HIS A 140 16.60 -11.90 5.40
C HIS A 140 15.24 -11.27 5.02
N GLN A 141 14.15 -12.03 5.18
CA GLN A 141 12.81 -11.63 4.76
C GLN A 141 11.89 -11.56 5.97
N HIS A 142 11.36 -10.37 6.22
CA HIS A 142 10.30 -10.13 7.20
C HIS A 142 8.97 -9.94 6.48
N ASP A 143 8.02 -10.85 6.71
CA ASP A 143 6.67 -10.77 6.19
C ASP A 143 5.67 -10.51 7.32
N ASP A 144 4.83 -9.48 7.20
CA ASP A 144 3.60 -9.35 7.99
C ASP A 144 2.40 -9.64 7.09
N TYR A 145 1.66 -10.71 7.39
CA TYR A 145 0.40 -11.03 6.74
C TYR A 145 -0.75 -10.40 7.51
N PHE A 146 -1.38 -9.40 6.90
CA PHE A 146 -2.57 -8.74 7.40
C PHE A 146 -3.79 -9.55 6.99
N ILE A 147 -4.53 -10.02 7.99
CA ILE A 147 -5.75 -10.80 7.83
C ILE A 147 -6.94 -9.90 8.16
N PHE A 148 -7.92 -9.87 7.27
CA PHE A 148 -9.12 -9.04 7.41
C PHE A 148 -10.32 -9.88 7.85
N SER A 149 -11.34 -9.22 8.41
CA SER A 149 -12.55 -9.88 8.90
C SER A 149 -13.37 -10.54 7.80
N ASP A 150 -13.32 -10.00 6.58
CA ASP A 150 -13.91 -10.60 5.38
C ASP A 150 -12.82 -11.32 4.56
N PRO A 151 -12.80 -12.67 4.55
CA PRO A 151 -11.81 -13.45 3.80
C PRO A 151 -11.88 -13.26 2.28
N SER A 152 -13.01 -12.80 1.74
CA SER A 152 -13.19 -12.59 0.30
C SER A 152 -12.32 -11.45 -0.24
N GLN A 153 -11.91 -10.54 0.64
CA GLN A 153 -11.00 -9.44 0.34
C GLN A 153 -9.54 -9.89 0.17
N GLY A 154 -9.26 -11.16 0.43
CA GLY A 154 -7.92 -11.73 0.37
C GLY A 154 -7.07 -11.36 1.58
N ARG A 155 -5.75 -11.34 1.39
CA ARG A 155 -4.78 -11.01 2.45
C ARG A 155 -3.75 -10.02 1.91
N LEU A 156 -3.42 -9.02 2.71
CA LEU A 156 -2.37 -8.07 2.37
C LEU A 156 -1.07 -8.52 3.04
N ARG A 157 0.02 -8.58 2.28
CA ARG A 157 1.35 -8.86 2.83
C ARG A 157 2.22 -7.62 2.73
N TYR A 158 2.71 -7.14 3.86
CA TYR A 158 3.88 -6.27 3.92
C TYR A 158 5.13 -7.16 3.95
N ARG A 159 6.09 -6.89 3.06
CA ARG A 159 7.36 -7.62 3.02
C ARG A 159 8.52 -6.64 3.01
N GLU A 160 9.45 -6.84 3.92
CA GLU A 160 10.76 -6.21 3.91
C GLU A 160 11.83 -7.26 3.53
N ASP A 161 12.53 -7.01 2.42
CA ASP A 161 13.65 -7.83 1.97
C ASP A 161 14.97 -7.10 2.30
N GLU A 162 15.74 -7.63 3.25
CA GLU A 162 17.12 -7.20 3.52
C GLU A 162 18.08 -8.05 2.68
N SER A 163 18.78 -7.43 1.73
CA SER A 163 19.80 -8.10 0.94
C SER A 163 21.08 -8.23 1.74
N ILE A 164 21.57 -9.46 1.91
CA ILE A 164 22.76 -9.76 2.71
C ILE A 164 23.99 -9.88 1.81
N GLY A 165 25.05 -9.16 2.18
CA GLY A 165 26.34 -9.13 1.51
C GLY A 165 27.22 -10.33 1.85
N ALA A 166 28.41 -10.39 1.24
CA ALA A 166 29.32 -11.52 1.40
C ALA A 166 29.92 -11.62 2.82
N LYS A 167 29.94 -10.53 3.59
CA LYS A 167 30.45 -10.50 4.98
C LYS A 167 29.32 -10.60 6.01
N GLY A 168 28.08 -10.84 5.57
CA GLY A 168 26.89 -10.91 6.44
C GLY A 168 26.26 -9.55 6.76
N GLU A 169 26.72 -8.47 6.12
CA GLU A 169 26.18 -7.13 6.26
C GLU A 169 24.90 -6.91 5.46
N VAL A 170 24.00 -6.05 5.94
CA VAL A 170 22.83 -5.62 5.17
C VAL A 170 23.28 -4.59 4.13
N VAL A 171 23.13 -4.93 2.85
CA VAL A 171 23.55 -4.09 1.71
C VAL A 171 22.43 -3.15 1.25
N SER A 172 21.19 -3.63 1.30
CA SER A 172 20.02 -2.83 0.93
C SER A 172 18.77 -3.40 1.55
N VAL A 173 17.79 -2.55 1.80
CA VAL A 173 16.48 -2.91 2.32
C VAL A 173 15.43 -2.47 1.32
N ARG A 174 14.47 -3.36 1.01
CA ARG A 174 13.35 -3.04 0.13
C ARG A 174 12.05 -3.56 0.72
N ALA A 175 11.13 -2.63 0.98
CA ALA A 175 9.77 -2.97 1.40
C ALA A 175 8.80 -2.98 0.20
N ARG A 176 7.79 -3.86 0.25
CA ARG A 176 6.68 -3.90 -0.72
C ARG A 176 5.38 -4.39 -0.07
N LEU A 177 4.27 -3.93 -0.62
CA LEU A 177 2.94 -4.47 -0.35
C LEU A 177 2.54 -5.44 -1.46
N THR A 178 1.88 -6.53 -1.09
CA THR A 178 1.27 -7.46 -2.05
C THR A 178 -0.12 -7.85 -1.54
N LEU A 179 -1.17 -7.43 -2.24
CA LEU A 179 -2.50 -7.98 -2.02
C LEU A 179 -2.59 -9.32 -2.76
N LEU A 180 -2.83 -10.38 -1.99
CA LEU A 180 -3.03 -11.74 -2.48
C LEU A 180 -4.54 -11.96 -2.54
N GLY A 181 -5.09 -12.05 -3.74
CA GLY A 181 -6.49 -12.43 -3.94
C GLY A 181 -6.76 -13.89 -3.53
N PRO A 182 -8.05 -14.30 -3.49
CA PRO A 182 -8.40 -15.67 -3.19
C PRO A 182 -7.74 -16.64 -4.17
N ALA A 183 -7.33 -17.81 -3.66
CA ALA A 183 -6.79 -18.85 -4.51
C ALA A 183 -7.85 -19.33 -5.49
N ARG A 184 -7.54 -19.31 -6.80
CA ARG A 184 -8.32 -20.04 -7.80
C ARG A 184 -7.56 -21.32 -8.09
N GLU A 185 -7.86 -22.37 -7.32
CA GLU A 185 -7.53 -23.73 -7.73
C GLU A 185 -8.41 -24.03 -8.95
N GLY A 186 -7.82 -23.96 -10.13
CA GLY A 186 -8.42 -24.65 -11.28
C GLY A 186 -8.19 -26.14 -11.09
N ASP A 187 -9.10 -26.97 -11.60
CA ASP A 187 -8.88 -28.42 -11.74
C ASP A 187 -7.64 -28.66 -12.63
N PHE A 188 -6.44 -28.61 -12.05
CA PHE A 188 -5.19 -28.89 -12.73
C PHE A 188 -4.76 -30.30 -12.37
N ALA A 189 -4.37 -31.08 -13.37
CA ALA A 189 -3.92 -32.46 -13.19
C ALA A 189 -2.65 -32.61 -12.32
N HIS A 190 -2.01 -31.49 -11.92
CA HIS A 190 -0.80 -31.46 -11.11
C HIS A 190 -0.97 -30.39 -10.02
N ASP A 191 -0.81 -30.79 -8.76
CA ASP A 191 -0.93 -30.00 -7.51
C ASP A 191 0.03 -28.78 -7.39
N VAL A 192 0.76 -28.44 -8.45
CA VAL A 192 1.91 -27.54 -8.48
C VAL A 192 1.59 -26.16 -9.08
N LEU A 193 0.46 -26.04 -9.78
CA LEU A 193 0.09 -24.83 -10.52
C LEU A 193 -0.94 -24.01 -9.75
N LEU A 194 -0.58 -22.78 -9.35
CA LEU A 194 -1.47 -21.85 -8.66
C LEU A 194 -1.73 -20.62 -9.53
N SER A 195 -3.00 -20.30 -9.76
CA SER A 195 -3.42 -19.02 -10.31
C SER A 195 -3.99 -18.15 -9.18
N ARG A 196 -3.36 -17.00 -8.90
CA ARG A 196 -3.84 -16.02 -7.90
C ARG A 196 -3.68 -14.62 -8.47
N SER A 197 -4.73 -13.79 -8.39
CA SER A 197 -4.61 -12.35 -8.68
C SER A 197 -3.69 -11.71 -7.63
N ARG A 198 -2.72 -10.92 -8.10
CA ARG A 198 -1.77 -10.21 -7.23
C ARG A 198 -1.67 -8.76 -7.64
N TYR A 199 -1.83 -7.89 -6.64
CA TYR A 199 -1.65 -6.45 -6.80
C TYR A 199 -0.42 -6.04 -6.00
N LEU A 200 0.55 -5.44 -6.69
CA LEU A 200 1.81 -4.99 -6.12
C LEU A 200 1.78 -3.49 -5.94
N ALA A 201 2.24 -3.02 -4.77
CA ALA A 201 2.48 -1.61 -4.52
C ALA A 201 3.81 -1.42 -3.76
N PRO A 202 4.54 -0.31 -4.00
CA PRO A 202 5.69 0.04 -3.19
C PRO A 202 5.26 0.31 -1.74
N ALA A 203 6.09 -0.07 -0.77
CA ALA A 203 5.86 0.24 0.63
C ALA A 203 6.74 1.43 1.04
N ALA A 204 6.26 2.65 0.80
CA ALA A 204 6.98 3.89 1.08
C ALA A 204 6.86 4.38 2.54
N ASN A 205 5.89 3.85 3.30
CA ASN A 205 5.65 4.20 4.70
C ASN A 205 6.08 3.08 5.66
N SER A 206 6.07 3.36 6.95
CA SER A 206 6.41 2.37 7.98
C SER A 206 5.35 1.26 8.10
N LEU A 207 5.73 0.10 8.63
CA LEU A 207 4.81 -0.97 8.97
C LEU A 207 3.66 -0.49 9.88
N ARG A 208 3.96 0.39 10.84
CA ARG A 208 2.96 0.98 11.74
C ARG A 208 1.90 1.77 10.97
N PHE A 209 2.31 2.61 10.02
CA PHE A 209 1.39 3.33 9.16
C PHE A 209 0.44 2.36 8.45
N TYR A 210 0.96 1.25 7.90
CA TYR A 210 0.11 0.28 7.20
C TYR A 210 -0.84 -0.46 8.13
N ARG A 211 -0.43 -0.79 9.37
CA ARG A 211 -1.32 -1.38 10.36
C ARG A 211 -2.49 -0.44 10.71
N GLU A 212 -2.21 0.85 10.90
CA GLU A 212 -3.23 1.86 11.21
C GLU A 212 -4.11 2.21 9.99
N TYR A 213 -3.57 2.17 8.78
CA TYR A 213 -4.31 2.48 7.55
C TYR A 213 -5.25 1.34 7.10
N PHE A 214 -4.76 0.10 7.15
CA PHE A 214 -5.53 -1.07 6.70
C PHE A 214 -6.41 -1.66 7.80
N ILE A 215 -6.06 -1.47 9.08
CA ILE A 215 -6.81 -1.95 10.25
C ILE A 215 -7.13 -3.46 10.12
N PRO A 216 -6.11 -4.33 10.02
CA PRO A 216 -6.35 -5.77 9.93
C PRO A 216 -6.96 -6.32 11.22
N ALA A 217 -7.76 -7.37 11.10
CA ALA A 217 -8.31 -8.10 12.24
C ALA A 217 -7.20 -8.84 13.01
N SER A 218 -6.19 -9.35 12.30
CA SER A 218 -4.98 -9.91 12.89
C SER A 218 -3.77 -9.78 11.97
N VAL A 219 -2.58 -9.90 12.55
CA VAL A 219 -1.32 -9.87 11.82
C VAL A 219 -0.52 -11.12 12.18
N VAL A 220 -0.04 -11.83 11.16
CA VAL A 220 0.80 -13.02 11.35
C VAL A 220 2.19 -12.74 10.77
N PRO A 221 3.22 -12.63 11.61
CA PRO A 221 4.59 -12.44 11.16
C PRO A 221 5.20 -13.75 10.66
N ILE A 222 5.99 -13.67 9.60
CA ILE A 222 6.84 -14.76 9.11
C ILE A 222 8.23 -14.21 8.80
N ASP A 223 9.21 -14.69 9.56
CA ASP A 223 10.62 -14.37 9.41
C ASP A 223 11.37 -15.55 8.83
N LYS A 224 12.20 -15.28 7.83
CA LYS A 224 13.06 -16.31 7.24
C LYS A 224 14.32 -15.77 6.60
N VAL A 225 15.34 -16.63 6.61
CA VAL A 225 16.51 -16.49 5.77
C VAL A 225 16.28 -17.22 4.46
N ARG A 226 16.46 -16.53 3.33
CA ARG A 226 16.31 -17.07 1.98
C ARG A 226 17.61 -16.99 1.21
N LEU A 227 18.11 -18.15 0.78
CA LEU A 227 19.08 -18.25 -0.30
C LEU A 227 18.33 -18.50 -1.61
N ARG A 228 18.54 -17.63 -2.59
CA ARG A 228 17.86 -17.69 -3.89
C ARG A 228 18.88 -17.83 -5.01
N TRP A 229 18.67 -18.82 -5.87
CA TRP A 229 19.37 -18.95 -7.15
C TRP A 229 18.40 -18.72 -8.29
N LEU A 230 18.83 -17.97 -9.30
CA LEU A 230 18.24 -18.10 -10.64
C LEU A 230 19.06 -19.16 -11.36
N VAL A 231 18.40 -20.22 -11.82
CA VAL A 231 19.05 -21.33 -12.54
C VAL A 231 18.37 -21.53 -13.88
N ASN A 232 19.15 -21.97 -14.86
CA ASN A 232 18.66 -22.54 -16.10
C ASN A 232 18.76 -24.07 -16.01
N PHE A 233 17.61 -24.73 -16.15
CA PHE A 233 17.47 -26.18 -16.15
C PHE A 233 16.73 -26.58 -17.43
N ARG A 234 17.41 -27.31 -18.32
CA ARG A 234 16.89 -27.72 -19.65
C ARG A 234 16.28 -26.54 -20.42
N ASP A 235 17.07 -25.48 -20.57
CA ASP A 235 16.72 -24.25 -21.29
C ASP A 235 15.52 -23.48 -20.70
N THR A 236 15.15 -23.78 -19.45
CA THR A 236 14.06 -23.12 -18.74
C THR A 236 14.57 -22.49 -17.44
N GLU A 237 14.20 -21.24 -17.20
CA GLU A 237 14.58 -20.52 -15.99
C GLU A 237 13.66 -20.78 -14.80
N PHE A 238 14.28 -21.04 -13.65
CA PHE A 238 13.63 -21.24 -12.37
C PHE A 238 14.33 -20.44 -11.27
N TYR A 239 13.53 -19.91 -10.33
CA TYR A 239 14.04 -19.51 -9.03
C TYR A 239 14.02 -20.71 -8.09
N VAL A 240 15.19 -21.10 -7.62
CA VAL A 240 15.35 -22.08 -6.54
C VAL A 240 15.57 -21.30 -5.24
N ASN A 241 14.71 -21.51 -4.25
CA ASN A 241 14.83 -20.89 -2.93
C ASN A 241 15.05 -21.96 -1.88
N LEU A 242 16.08 -21.78 -1.06
CA LEU A 242 16.24 -22.49 0.20
C LEU A 242 15.85 -21.53 1.32
N ASP A 243 14.74 -21.85 1.98
CA ASP A 243 14.13 -21.04 3.04
C ASP A 243 14.37 -21.69 4.39
N ARG A 244 14.92 -20.94 5.32
CA ARG A 244 15.00 -21.30 6.75
C ARG A 244 14.09 -20.39 7.53
N PHE A 245 13.07 -20.96 8.16
CA PHE A 245 12.11 -20.19 8.96
C PHE A 245 12.62 -19.97 10.38
N GLU A 246 12.56 -18.73 10.83
CA GLU A 246 12.94 -18.31 12.18
C GLU A 246 11.68 -18.09 13.03
N THR A 247 10.70 -17.36 12.47
CA THR A 247 9.41 -17.09 13.09
C THR A 247 8.27 -17.43 12.13
N PRO A 248 7.31 -18.28 12.52
CA PRO A 248 7.51 -19.37 13.46
C PRO A 248 8.55 -20.37 12.90
N ASN A 249 9.20 -21.13 13.76
CA ASN A 249 10.20 -22.12 13.32
C ASN A 249 9.52 -23.31 12.60
N LEU A 250 9.43 -23.25 11.27
CA LEU A 250 8.89 -24.32 10.43
C LEU A 250 9.96 -25.32 9.95
N GLY A 251 11.25 -25.05 10.21
CA GLY A 251 12.39 -25.76 9.64
C GLY A 251 12.80 -25.23 8.26
N ASP A 252 13.51 -26.07 7.49
CA ASP A 252 14.02 -25.70 6.17
C ASP A 252 13.11 -26.20 5.04
N TYR A 253 12.92 -25.38 4.00
CA TYR A 253 12.12 -25.70 2.82
C TYR A 253 12.89 -25.41 1.53
N LEU A 254 12.71 -26.27 0.54
CA LEU A 254 13.07 -26.01 -0.85
C LEU A 254 11.84 -25.56 -1.61
N GLU A 255 11.90 -24.40 -2.24
CA GLU A 255 10.85 -23.85 -3.11
C GLU A 255 11.40 -23.62 -4.51
N ILE A 256 10.79 -24.23 -5.53
CA ILE A 256 11.06 -23.95 -6.93
C ILE A 256 9.91 -23.11 -7.48
N LYS A 257 10.26 -22.01 -8.15
CA LYS A 257 9.29 -21.02 -8.63
C LYS A 257 9.59 -20.56 -10.05
N SER A 258 8.55 -20.46 -10.87
CA SER A 258 8.59 -19.81 -12.18
C SER A 258 7.28 -19.07 -12.44
N ARG A 259 7.29 -18.11 -13.37
CA ARG A 259 6.10 -17.36 -13.79
C ARG A 259 6.04 -17.26 -15.30
N THR A 260 4.83 -17.29 -15.85
CA THR A 260 4.59 -17.16 -17.28
C THR A 260 3.18 -16.64 -17.57
N TRP A 261 2.98 -16.06 -18.74
CA TRP A 261 1.67 -15.60 -19.22
C TRP A 261 0.92 -16.69 -19.99
N SER A 262 1.60 -17.79 -20.35
CA SER A 262 1.02 -18.89 -21.12
C SER A 262 0.69 -20.08 -20.24
N ARG A 263 -0.57 -20.52 -20.26
CA ARG A 263 -1.01 -21.74 -19.56
C ARG A 263 -0.22 -22.98 -19.98
N LYS A 264 -0.02 -23.15 -21.29
CA LYS A 264 0.72 -24.30 -21.84
C LYS A 264 2.18 -24.32 -21.36
N ASP A 265 2.81 -23.14 -21.30
CA ASP A 265 4.16 -23.01 -20.76
C ASP A 265 4.18 -23.27 -19.26
N ALA A 266 3.13 -22.87 -18.53
CA ALA A 266 3.03 -23.13 -17.10
C ALA A 266 2.94 -24.63 -16.79
N GLU A 267 2.18 -25.39 -17.58
CA GLU A 267 2.08 -26.85 -17.48
C GLU A 267 3.43 -27.53 -17.72
N HIS A 268 4.16 -27.12 -18.75
CA HIS A 268 5.52 -27.60 -19.03
C HIS A 268 6.50 -27.25 -17.88
N LYS A 269 6.48 -25.99 -17.41
CA LYS A 269 7.30 -25.54 -16.28
C LYS A 269 6.97 -26.30 -15.00
N ALA A 270 5.72 -26.70 -14.77
CA ALA A 270 5.33 -27.48 -13.59
C ALA A 270 5.92 -28.90 -13.61
N GLN A 271 5.97 -29.55 -14.77
CA GLN A 271 6.65 -30.83 -14.94
C GLN A 271 8.15 -30.71 -14.68
N LEU A 272 8.81 -29.72 -15.30
CA LEU A 272 10.24 -29.48 -15.10
C LEU A 272 10.58 -29.07 -13.66
N ALA A 273 9.73 -28.29 -12.99
CA ALA A 273 9.91 -27.93 -11.58
C ALA A 273 9.86 -29.17 -10.68
N THR A 274 8.98 -30.12 -11.00
CA THR A 274 8.86 -31.40 -10.29
C THR A 274 10.11 -32.25 -10.48
N GLU A 275 10.65 -32.33 -11.69
CA GLU A 275 11.92 -33.03 -11.94
C GLU A 275 13.11 -32.36 -11.25
N LEU A 276 13.17 -31.02 -11.30
CA LEU A 276 14.23 -30.24 -10.66
C LEU A 276 14.18 -30.41 -9.13
N ILE A 277 12.99 -30.48 -8.51
CA ILE A 277 12.91 -30.68 -7.06
C ILE A 277 13.45 -32.03 -6.64
N ILE A 278 13.17 -33.08 -7.43
CA ILE A 278 13.71 -34.43 -7.20
C ILE A 278 15.23 -34.44 -7.38
N LEU A 279 15.73 -33.81 -8.44
CA LEU A 279 17.17 -33.70 -8.71
C LEU A 279 17.92 -33.05 -7.55
N LEU A 280 17.31 -32.04 -6.93
CA LEU A 280 17.84 -31.30 -5.79
C LEU A 280 17.64 -32.01 -4.43
N GLY A 281 17.13 -33.24 -4.41
CA GLY A 281 16.97 -34.05 -3.20
C GLY A 281 15.61 -33.91 -2.50
N GLY A 282 14.65 -33.21 -3.12
CA GLY A 282 13.28 -33.11 -2.65
C GLY A 282 12.48 -34.41 -2.85
N SER A 283 11.59 -34.73 -1.92
CA SER A 283 10.68 -35.89 -2.04
C SER A 283 9.26 -35.43 -2.38
N LEU A 284 8.67 -35.99 -3.44
CA LEU A 284 7.29 -35.67 -3.84
C LEU A 284 6.23 -36.12 -2.83
N LYS A 285 6.57 -37.04 -1.91
CA LYS A 285 5.69 -37.42 -0.80
C LYS A 285 5.55 -36.32 0.25
N LYS A 286 6.44 -35.32 0.23
CA LYS A 286 6.48 -34.18 1.17
C LYS A 286 6.19 -32.85 0.48
N THR A 287 5.59 -32.89 -0.72
CA THR A 287 5.23 -31.67 -1.44
C THR A 287 4.14 -30.93 -0.68
N VAL A 288 4.31 -29.63 -0.53
CA VAL A 288 3.34 -28.75 0.11
C VAL A 288 2.84 -27.75 -0.93
N THR A 289 1.53 -27.80 -1.17
CA THR A 289 0.83 -26.90 -2.11
C THR A 289 0.44 -25.58 -1.45
N GLN A 290 0.27 -25.62 -0.13
CA GLN A 290 -0.12 -24.49 0.70
C GLN A 290 0.92 -23.37 0.72
N ASP A 291 0.45 -22.14 0.85
CA ASP A 291 1.32 -21.01 1.20
C ASP A 291 1.82 -21.11 2.64
N TYR A 292 2.99 -20.53 2.91
CA TYR A 292 3.58 -20.61 4.26
C TYR A 292 2.64 -20.10 5.35
N ILE A 293 1.85 -19.06 5.07
CA ILE A 293 0.83 -18.57 5.99
C ILE A 293 -0.30 -19.58 6.26
N GLU A 294 -0.63 -20.42 5.29
CA GLU A 294 -1.63 -21.49 5.45
C GLU A 294 -1.03 -22.65 6.28
N ILE A 295 0.26 -22.96 6.08
CA ILE A 295 0.99 -23.93 6.92
C ILE A 295 1.04 -23.45 8.38
N VAL A 296 1.34 -22.17 8.60
CA VAL A 296 1.39 -21.58 9.95
C VAL A 296 0.03 -21.63 10.63
N ALA A 297 -1.06 -21.38 9.90
CA ALA A 297 -2.41 -21.40 10.46
C ALA A 297 -2.91 -22.81 10.85
N GLN A 298 -2.22 -23.88 10.42
CA GLN A 298 -2.57 -25.28 10.72
C GLN A 298 -1.77 -25.88 11.88
N GLN A 299 -0.83 -25.12 12.46
CA GLN A 299 -0.10 -25.50 13.68
C GLN A 299 -0.83 -25.01 14.93
#